data_AF-A0A836GGY5-F1
#
_entry.id   AF-A0A836GGY5-F1
#
_cell.length_a   1.000
_cell.length_b   1.000
_cell.length_c   1.000
_cell.angle_alpha   90.00
_cell.angle_beta   90.00
_cell.angle_gamma   90.00
#
_symmetry.space_group_name_H-M   'P 1'
#
loop_
_entity.id
_entity.type
_entity.pdbx_description
1 polymer ?
#
loop_
_entity_poly.entity_id
_entity_poly.type
_entity_poly.pdbx_seq_one_letter_code
_entity_poly.pdbx_strand_id
1 'polypeptide(L)'
;MDRQARAKRLRETQGIAGVAGVSHSGEELLYRCRKSDIAFIDMSFPPSEASLRRPRDEKSVACMNSIVWKRPHDYLPPMVHKEMRLLRHNVGVDGIAHCRRGDCWLMCAIAVVAESKTMIRDIFRRSSNNPWHRKEERVGGYRLCIGKNGWFLNFIVGSYLTTYNRGLYFAHST
;
A
#
# COMPACT_ATOMS: atom_id res chain seq x y z
N MET A 1 -12.64 -14.86 -11.78
CA MET A 1 -11.22 -14.45 -11.58
C MET A 1 -10.93 -13.26 -12.48
N ASP A 2 -10.44 -12.15 -11.93
CA ASP A 2 -10.27 -10.88 -12.64
C ASP A 2 -9.00 -10.89 -13.53
N ARG A 3 -9.16 -11.28 -14.80
CA ARG A 3 -8.07 -11.39 -15.79
C ARG A 3 -7.43 -10.04 -16.11
N GLN A 4 -8.23 -8.98 -16.16
CA GLN A 4 -7.77 -7.64 -16.50
C GLN A 4 -6.82 -7.09 -15.43
N ALA A 5 -7.17 -7.23 -14.15
CA ALA A 5 -6.31 -6.83 -13.04
C ALA A 5 -4.96 -7.57 -13.05
N ARG A 6 -4.97 -8.88 -13.30
CA ARG A 6 -3.73 -9.69 -13.40
C ARG A 6 -2.83 -9.26 -14.55
N ALA A 7 -3.42 -9.00 -15.73
CA ALA A 7 -2.69 -8.52 -16.89
C ALA A 7 -2.09 -7.12 -16.67
N LYS A 8 -2.87 -6.22 -16.06
CA LYS A 8 -2.40 -4.87 -15.69
C LYS A 8 -1.21 -4.94 -14.74
N ARG A 9 -1.32 -5.73 -13.66
CA ARG A 9 -0.23 -5.95 -12.71
C ARG A 9 1.03 -6.45 -13.39
N LEU A 10 0.91 -7.46 -14.27
CA LEU A 10 2.07 -8.02 -14.99
C LEU A 10 2.76 -6.95 -15.85
N ARG A 11 1.99 -6.13 -16.58
CA ARG A 11 2.53 -5.04 -17.38
C ARG A 11 3.26 -4.00 -16.53
N GLU A 12 2.69 -3.59 -15.40
CA GLU A 12 3.36 -2.64 -14.50
C GLU A 12 4.64 -3.25 -13.89
N THR A 13 4.63 -4.53 -13.52
CA THR A 13 5.82 -5.23 -13.01
C THR A 13 6.93 -5.33 -14.06
N GLN A 14 6.57 -5.56 -15.33
CA GLN A 14 7.54 -5.53 -16.43
C GLN A 14 8.05 -4.10 -16.70
N GLY A 15 7.17 -3.10 -16.65
CA GLY A 15 7.53 -1.70 -16.84
C GLY A 15 8.53 -1.20 -15.80
N ILE A 16 8.37 -1.61 -14.54
CA ILE A 16 9.30 -1.17 -13.51
C ILE A 16 10.69 -1.80 -13.65
N ALA A 17 10.80 -3.03 -14.17
CA ALA A 17 12.10 -3.67 -14.42
C ALA A 17 12.99 -2.85 -15.36
N GLY A 18 12.40 -2.12 -16.32
CA GLY A 18 13.13 -1.20 -17.20
C GLY A 18 13.62 0.07 -16.52
N VAL A 19 12.92 0.53 -15.47
CA VAL A 19 13.28 1.74 -14.68
C VAL A 19 14.26 1.41 -13.56
N ALA A 20 14.10 0.22 -13.00
CA ALA A 20 14.92 -0.39 -11.97
C ALA A 20 16.39 -0.41 -12.44
N GLY A 21 16.76 -1.19 -13.46
CA GLY A 21 18.18 -1.36 -13.84
C GLY A 21 18.84 -2.53 -13.10
N VAL A 22 20.12 -2.44 -12.70
CA VAL A 22 20.88 -3.59 -12.13
C VAL A 22 20.88 -3.69 -10.58
N SER A 23 20.92 -2.58 -9.85
CA SER A 23 20.75 -2.53 -8.37
C SER A 23 20.28 -1.14 -7.94
N HIS A 24 19.25 -1.05 -7.10
CA HIS A 24 18.62 0.22 -6.71
C HIS A 24 17.93 0.05 -5.37
N SER A 25 18.13 1.03 -4.49
CA SER A 25 17.37 1.14 -3.25
C SER A 25 15.91 1.50 -3.56
N GLY A 26 15.00 1.26 -2.59
CA GLY A 26 13.61 1.71 -2.71
C GLY A 26 13.50 3.22 -2.96
N GLU A 27 14.42 4.01 -2.41
CA GLU A 27 14.52 5.46 -2.61
C GLU A 27 14.81 5.82 -4.08
N GLU A 28 15.82 5.18 -4.65
CA GLU A 28 16.22 5.41 -6.04
C GLU A 28 15.12 4.95 -7.00
N LEU A 29 14.50 3.81 -6.72
CA LEU A 29 13.40 3.30 -7.52
C LEU A 29 12.21 4.26 -7.51
N LEU A 30 11.80 4.73 -6.33
CA LEU A 30 10.70 5.69 -6.19
C LEU A 30 11.02 7.01 -6.89
N TYR A 31 12.26 7.49 -6.77
CA TYR A 31 12.71 8.70 -7.47
C TYR A 31 12.55 8.57 -9.00
N ARG A 32 13.02 7.45 -9.58
CA ARG A 32 12.94 7.19 -11.02
C ARG A 32 11.51 7.00 -11.51
N CYS A 33 10.68 6.28 -10.74
CA CYS A 33 9.24 6.12 -11.01
C CYS A 33 8.55 7.48 -11.10
N ARG A 34 8.80 8.34 -10.11
CA ARG A 34 8.27 9.71 -10.07
C ARG A 34 8.75 10.59 -11.23
N LYS A 35 10.01 10.43 -11.66
CA LYS A 35 10.58 11.20 -12.78
C LYS A 35 10.04 10.77 -14.13
N SER A 36 9.72 9.48 -14.27
CA SER A 36 9.25 8.88 -15.53
C SER A 36 7.74 8.72 -15.59
N ASP A 37 7.02 9.13 -14.54
CA ASP A 37 5.57 8.92 -14.34
C ASP A 37 5.14 7.45 -14.51
N ILE A 38 5.99 6.53 -14.04
CA ILE A 38 5.75 5.09 -14.08
C ILE A 38 5.26 4.64 -12.71
N ALA A 39 4.26 3.75 -12.70
CA ALA A 39 3.66 3.24 -11.48
C ALA A 39 4.69 2.48 -10.63
N PHE A 40 4.88 2.92 -9.39
CA PHE A 40 5.79 2.32 -8.43
C PHE A 40 5.30 0.93 -8.00
N ILE A 41 6.22 -0.02 -7.93
CA ILE A 41 6.05 -1.36 -7.38
C ILE A 41 7.22 -1.59 -6.41
N ASP A 42 6.89 -1.95 -5.18
CA ASP A 42 7.88 -2.35 -4.21
C ASP A 42 8.44 -3.72 -4.59
N MET A 43 9.71 -3.75 -5.00
CA MET A 43 10.37 -5.00 -5.39
C MET A 43 10.77 -5.86 -4.17
N SER A 44 10.85 -5.28 -2.98
CA SER A 44 11.08 -6.02 -1.74
C SER A 44 9.81 -6.69 -1.21
N PHE A 45 8.64 -6.13 -1.55
CA PHE A 45 7.32 -6.68 -1.23
C PHE A 45 6.38 -6.62 -2.45
N PRO A 46 6.64 -7.44 -3.49
CA PRO A 46 5.89 -7.35 -4.74
C PRO A 46 4.44 -7.83 -4.59
N PRO A 47 3.49 -7.40 -5.44
CA PRO A 47 2.08 -7.85 -5.42
C PRO A 47 1.94 -9.31 -5.90
N SER A 48 2.45 -10.23 -5.10
CA SER A 48 2.63 -11.65 -5.39
C SER A 48 2.02 -12.52 -4.28
N GLU A 49 1.92 -13.81 -4.55
CA GLU A 49 1.51 -14.79 -3.55
C GLU A 49 2.50 -14.86 -2.38
N ALA A 50 3.80 -14.76 -2.66
CA ALA A 50 4.86 -14.80 -1.64
C ALA A 50 4.67 -13.70 -0.59
N SER A 51 4.21 -12.51 -0.98
CA SER A 51 3.97 -11.38 -0.07
C SER A 51 2.77 -11.58 0.88
N LEU A 52 1.93 -12.58 0.64
CA LEU A 52 0.79 -12.88 1.53
C LEU A 52 1.08 -14.00 2.54
N ARG A 53 2.23 -14.64 2.43
CA ARG A 53 2.63 -15.77 3.26
C ARG A 53 3.78 -15.35 4.17
N ARG A 54 3.64 -15.56 5.48
CA ARG A 54 4.78 -15.39 6.40
C ARG A 54 5.75 -16.57 6.17
N PRO A 55 7.07 -16.39 6.35
CA PRO A 55 8.03 -17.48 6.16
C PRO A 55 7.75 -18.74 7.00
N ARG A 56 7.05 -18.60 8.13
CA ARG A 56 6.70 -19.68 9.05
C ARG A 56 5.27 -20.21 8.86
N ASP A 57 4.51 -19.67 7.91
CA ASP A 57 3.14 -20.14 7.67
C ASP A 57 3.19 -21.46 6.88
N GLU A 58 2.83 -22.57 7.55
CA GLU A 58 2.71 -23.90 6.91
C GLU A 58 1.50 -23.98 5.97
N LYS A 59 0.44 -23.21 6.25
CA LYS A 59 -0.80 -23.19 5.47
C LYS A 59 -0.85 -21.96 4.58
N SER A 60 -1.26 -22.16 3.32
CA SER A 60 -1.56 -21.06 2.40
C SER A 60 -2.68 -20.18 2.94
N VAL A 61 -2.71 -18.92 2.52
CA VAL A 61 -3.84 -18.03 2.82
C VAL A 61 -5.14 -18.64 2.27
N ALA A 62 -6.20 -18.60 3.07
CA ALA A 62 -7.51 -19.08 2.62
C ALA A 62 -7.93 -18.33 1.34
N CYS A 63 -8.53 -19.05 0.39
CA CYS A 63 -9.00 -18.49 -0.88
C CYS A 63 -7.91 -17.84 -1.74
N MET A 64 -6.64 -18.26 -1.61
CA MET A 64 -5.49 -17.67 -2.31
C MET A 64 -5.72 -17.45 -3.81
N ASN A 65 -6.26 -18.46 -4.50
CA ASN A 65 -6.53 -18.42 -5.93
C ASN A 65 -7.56 -17.35 -6.35
N SER A 66 -8.39 -16.90 -5.40
CA SER A 66 -9.43 -15.90 -5.57
C SER A 66 -8.99 -14.49 -5.16
N ILE A 67 -7.84 -14.34 -4.47
CA ILE A 67 -7.29 -13.04 -4.12
C ILE A 67 -6.70 -12.38 -5.36
N VAL A 68 -6.99 -11.09 -5.53
CA VAL A 68 -6.49 -10.28 -6.65
C VAL A 68 -5.87 -9.00 -6.12
N TRP A 69 -4.65 -8.70 -6.56
CA TRP A 69 -3.99 -7.43 -6.28
C TRP A 69 -4.53 -6.33 -7.20
N LYS A 70 -4.96 -5.22 -6.61
CA LYS A 70 -5.52 -4.06 -7.31
C LYS A 70 -5.02 -2.76 -6.69
N ARG A 71 -4.90 -1.69 -7.50
CA ARG A 71 -4.73 -0.34 -6.97
C ARG A 71 -6.09 0.28 -6.66
N PRO A 72 -6.18 1.33 -5.82
CA PRO A 72 -7.42 2.03 -5.54
C PRO A 72 -8.24 2.42 -6.78
N HIS A 73 -7.57 2.88 -7.84
CA HIS A 73 -8.22 3.23 -9.12
C HIS A 73 -8.90 2.06 -9.83
N ASP A 74 -8.56 0.80 -9.52
CA ASP A 74 -9.08 -0.39 -10.19
C ASP A 74 -10.38 -0.91 -9.57
N TYR A 75 -10.74 -0.46 -8.37
CA TYR A 75 -11.95 -0.91 -7.67
C TYR A 75 -12.82 0.21 -7.12
N LEU A 76 -12.34 1.45 -7.10
CA LEU A 76 -13.17 2.61 -6.76
C LEU A 76 -13.80 3.23 -8.02
N PRO A 77 -15.05 3.72 -7.94
CA PRO A 77 -15.74 4.38 -9.06
C PRO A 77 -14.97 5.60 -9.60
N PRO A 78 -14.95 5.85 -10.93
CA PRO A 78 -14.25 6.99 -11.53
C PRO A 78 -14.59 8.35 -10.92
N MET A 79 -15.84 8.53 -10.49
CA MET A 79 -16.33 9.76 -9.85
C MET A 79 -15.55 10.15 -8.58
N VAL A 80 -14.98 9.18 -7.84
CA VAL A 80 -14.21 9.47 -6.61
C VAL A 80 -12.69 9.55 -6.84
N HIS A 81 -12.20 9.31 -8.07
CA HIS A 81 -10.75 9.26 -8.35
C HIS A 81 -10.03 10.58 -8.04
N LYS A 82 -10.70 11.72 -8.27
CA LYS A 82 -10.14 13.05 -7.97
C LYS A 82 -9.99 13.31 -6.46
N GLU A 83 -10.80 12.62 -5.65
CA GLU A 83 -10.86 12.77 -4.21
C GLU A 83 -9.97 11.77 -3.46
N MET A 84 -9.37 10.81 -4.17
CA MET A 84 -8.43 9.86 -3.58
C MET A 84 -7.24 10.58 -2.97
N ARG A 85 -7.05 10.35 -1.67
CA ARG A 85 -5.94 10.85 -0.87
C ARG A 85 -5.58 9.79 0.16
N LEU A 86 -4.30 9.67 0.49
CA LEU A 86 -3.85 8.83 1.60
C LEU A 86 -4.51 9.26 2.91
N LEU A 87 -4.55 10.57 3.17
CA LEU A 87 -5.20 11.20 4.32
C LEU A 87 -6.04 12.38 3.80
N ARG A 88 -7.35 12.18 3.60
CA ARG A 88 -8.27 13.23 3.12
C ARG A 88 -8.81 14.09 4.27
N HIS A 89 -9.30 13.45 5.31
CA HIS A 89 -9.86 14.06 6.51
C HIS A 89 -9.07 13.62 7.75
N ASN A 90 -9.53 14.00 8.94
CA ASN A 90 -9.01 13.39 10.16
C ASN A 90 -9.32 11.90 10.09
N VAL A 91 -8.28 11.06 10.19
CA VAL A 91 -8.48 9.62 10.33
C VAL A 91 -9.09 9.40 11.71
N GLY A 92 -10.35 9.00 11.76
CA GLY A 92 -11.04 8.68 13.00
C GLY A 92 -11.07 7.17 13.23
N VAL A 93 -11.31 6.78 14.47
CA VAL A 93 -11.46 5.37 14.89
C VAL A 93 -12.55 4.67 14.07
N ASP A 94 -13.63 5.38 13.75
CA ASP A 94 -14.78 4.86 13.01
C ASP A 94 -14.43 4.39 11.60
N GLY A 95 -13.35 4.92 11.01
CA GLY A 95 -12.87 4.57 9.67
C GLY A 95 -11.93 3.37 9.63
N ILE A 96 -11.95 2.50 10.65
CA ILE A 96 -11.07 1.35 10.74
C ILE A 96 -11.92 0.07 10.86
N ALA A 97 -12.11 -0.62 9.73
CA ALA A 97 -12.88 -1.86 9.70
C ALA A 97 -12.12 -3.05 10.31
N HIS A 98 -12.87 -3.99 10.89
CA HIS A 98 -12.35 -5.24 11.41
C HIS A 98 -11.68 -6.07 10.30
N CYS A 99 -10.48 -6.56 10.57
CA CYS A 99 -9.76 -7.43 9.65
C CYS A 99 -10.28 -8.88 9.78
N ARG A 100 -10.53 -9.57 8.66
CA ARG A 100 -11.09 -10.94 8.64
C ARG A 100 -10.15 -12.00 9.27
N ARG A 101 -8.89 -11.66 9.53
CA ARG A 101 -7.85 -12.59 9.99
C ARG A 101 -7.00 -11.96 11.08
N GLY A 102 -7.02 -12.55 12.29
CA GLY A 102 -5.95 -12.62 13.32
C GLY A 102 -5.19 -11.36 13.79
N ASP A 103 -5.37 -10.23 13.14
CA ASP A 103 -4.58 -9.01 13.31
C ASP A 103 -5.41 -7.92 14.01
N CYS A 104 -6.42 -8.30 14.79
CA CYS A 104 -7.26 -7.35 15.54
C CYS A 104 -6.42 -6.48 16.49
N TRP A 105 -5.37 -7.05 17.10
CA TRP A 105 -4.42 -6.32 17.93
C TRP A 105 -3.75 -5.16 17.19
N LEU A 106 -3.40 -5.37 15.90
CA LEU A 106 -2.79 -4.34 15.07
C LEU A 106 -3.83 -3.27 14.71
N MET A 107 -5.07 -3.68 14.43
CA MET A 107 -6.16 -2.73 14.15
C MET A 107 -6.49 -1.86 15.36
N CYS A 108 -6.54 -2.43 16.57
CA CYS A 108 -6.72 -1.68 17.80
C CYS A 108 -5.58 -0.68 18.03
N ALA A 109 -4.33 -1.09 17.78
CA ALA A 109 -3.19 -0.19 17.89
C ALA A 109 -3.29 0.98 16.87
N ILE A 110 -3.65 0.69 15.61
CA ILE A 110 -3.86 1.72 14.59
C ILE A 110 -5.01 2.66 14.97
N ALA A 111 -6.08 2.14 15.58
CA ALA A 111 -7.20 2.96 16.06
C ALA A 111 -6.78 3.94 17.15
N VAL A 112 -6.02 3.50 18.15
CA VAL A 112 -5.47 4.39 19.19
C VAL A 112 -4.56 5.45 18.58
N VAL A 113 -3.70 5.08 17.63
CA VAL A 113 -2.86 6.05 16.91
C VAL A 113 -3.70 7.06 16.12
N ALA A 114 -4.83 6.62 15.54
CA ALA A 114 -5.73 7.48 14.77
C ALA A 114 -6.39 8.59 15.60
N GLU A 115 -6.57 8.41 16.91
CA GLU A 115 -7.05 9.47 17.80
C GLU A 115 -6.13 10.71 17.78
N SER A 116 -4.84 10.51 17.48
CA SER A 116 -3.88 11.60 17.30
C SER A 116 -3.56 11.87 15.84
N LYS A 117 -4.00 13.05 15.38
CA LYS A 117 -3.72 13.54 14.02
C LYS A 117 -2.23 13.70 13.75
N THR A 118 -1.42 14.02 14.77
CA THR A 118 0.03 14.18 14.61
C THR A 118 0.69 12.82 14.43
N MET A 119 0.36 11.84 15.28
CA MET A 119 0.95 10.50 15.19
C MET A 119 0.70 9.82 13.84
N ILE A 120 -0.52 9.88 13.29
CA ILE A 120 -0.77 9.33 11.95
C ILE A 120 0.02 10.06 10.85
N ARG A 121 0.14 11.39 10.93
CA ARG A 121 0.94 12.15 9.96
C ARG A 121 2.42 11.79 10.05
N ASP A 122 2.92 11.57 11.26
CA ASP A 122 4.30 11.19 11.53
C ASP A 122 4.62 9.79 10.99
N ILE A 123 3.68 8.83 11.13
CA ILE A 123 3.80 7.51 10.49
C ILE A 123 3.98 7.67 8.99
N PHE A 124 3.16 8.47 8.30
CA PHE A 124 3.28 8.65 6.86
C PHE A 124 4.36 9.66 6.44
N ARG A 125 5.17 10.15 7.41
CA ARG A 125 6.18 11.21 7.25
C ARG A 125 5.66 12.41 6.47
N ARG A 126 4.37 12.70 6.59
CA ARG A 126 3.69 13.67 5.74
C ARG A 126 3.82 15.06 6.35
N SER A 127 4.86 15.78 5.94
CA SER A 127 4.96 17.22 6.21
C SER A 127 4.05 17.99 5.24
N SER A 128 3.29 18.96 5.75
CA SER A 128 2.38 19.80 4.95
C SER A 128 3.08 20.54 3.81
N ASN A 129 4.39 20.74 3.91
CA ASN A 129 5.17 21.60 3.01
C ASN A 129 6.04 20.82 2.00
N ASN A 130 6.03 19.48 2.02
CA ASN A 130 6.89 18.70 1.13
C ASN A 130 6.16 18.38 -0.19
N PRO A 131 6.54 19.01 -1.33
CA PRO A 131 5.88 18.84 -2.62
C PRO A 131 6.10 17.45 -3.23
N TRP A 132 7.08 16.68 -2.72
CA TRP A 132 7.42 15.38 -3.26
C TRP A 132 6.36 14.32 -2.94
N HIS A 133 5.68 14.41 -1.79
CA HIS A 133 4.63 13.43 -1.42
C HIS A 133 3.55 13.32 -2.47
N ARG A 134 3.03 14.44 -3.00
CA ARG A 134 1.99 14.40 -4.04
C ARG A 134 2.46 13.72 -5.33
N LYS A 135 3.75 13.83 -5.66
CA LYS A 135 4.32 13.18 -6.83
C LYS A 135 4.58 11.69 -6.59
N GLU A 136 4.96 11.30 -5.36
CA GLU A 136 5.10 9.90 -4.94
C GLU A 136 3.73 9.20 -4.86
N GLU A 137 2.73 9.85 -4.26
CA GLU A 137 1.34 9.35 -4.20
C GLU A 137 0.77 9.11 -5.61
N ARG A 138 1.09 9.99 -6.58
CA ARG A 138 0.64 9.85 -7.99
C ARG A 138 1.13 8.56 -8.63
N VAL A 139 2.39 8.19 -8.40
CA VAL A 139 2.94 6.92 -8.90
C VAL A 139 2.59 5.74 -7.99
N GLY A 140 1.88 5.98 -6.89
CA GLY A 140 1.43 4.97 -5.94
C GLY A 140 2.54 4.43 -5.04
N GLY A 141 3.51 5.27 -4.67
CA GLY A 141 4.50 4.99 -3.64
C GLY A 141 4.20 5.78 -2.37
N TYR A 142 4.33 5.14 -1.21
CA TYR A 142 4.05 5.73 0.10
C TYR A 142 5.18 5.48 1.07
N ARG A 143 5.52 6.48 1.87
CA ARG A 143 6.56 6.41 2.90
C ARG A 143 5.93 6.14 4.25
N LEU A 144 6.54 5.26 5.03
CA LEU A 144 6.17 5.01 6.43
C LEU A 144 7.38 5.12 7.35
N CYS A 145 7.15 5.55 8.58
CA CYS A 145 8.07 5.54 9.70
C CYS A 145 7.45 4.71 10.82
N ILE A 146 8.07 3.58 11.18
CA ILE A 146 7.55 2.65 12.18
C ILE A 146 8.63 2.38 13.22
N GLY A 147 8.26 2.45 14.50
CA GLY A 147 9.11 2.05 15.62
C GLY A 147 9.26 0.53 15.70
N LYS A 148 10.49 0.03 15.62
CA LYS A 148 10.83 -1.39 15.79
C LYS A 148 12.07 -1.51 16.66
N ASN A 149 11.98 -2.28 17.75
CA ASN A 149 13.08 -2.54 18.68
C ASN A 149 13.75 -1.25 19.22
N GLY A 150 12.96 -0.20 19.47
CA GLY A 150 13.45 1.10 19.96
C GLY A 150 13.95 2.06 18.87
N TRP A 151 13.94 1.65 17.59
CA TRP A 151 14.41 2.47 16.47
C TRP A 151 13.28 2.83 15.51
N PHE A 152 13.28 4.07 15.02
CA PHE A 152 12.38 4.50 13.95
C PHE A 152 12.96 4.08 12.60
N LEU A 153 12.27 3.19 11.91
CA LEU A 153 12.66 2.66 10.61
C LEU A 153 11.79 3.23 9.49
N ASN A 154 12.42 3.56 8.37
CA ASN A 154 11.76 4.09 7.20
C ASN A 154 11.47 2.99 6.19
N PHE A 155 10.23 2.96 5.69
CA PHE A 155 9.76 2.02 4.69
C PHE A 155 9.16 2.77 3.51
N ILE A 156 9.25 2.17 2.32
CA ILE A 156 8.53 2.59 1.13
C ILE A 156 7.67 1.42 0.69
N VAL A 157 6.37 1.64 0.51
CA VAL A 157 5.43 0.60 0.08
C VAL A 157 4.66 1.05 -1.17
N GLY A 158 4.24 0.08 -1.97
CA GLY A 158 3.40 0.31 -3.15
C GLY A 158 1.90 0.40 -2.84
N SER A 159 1.13 0.96 -3.77
CA SER A 159 -0.33 1.12 -3.65
C SER A 159 -1.17 -0.12 -3.97
N TYR A 160 -0.54 -1.25 -4.31
CA TYR A 160 -1.26 -2.49 -4.57
C TYR A 160 -1.83 -3.06 -3.27
N LEU A 161 -3.14 -3.32 -3.25
CA LEU A 161 -3.84 -3.93 -2.14
C LEU A 161 -4.54 -5.21 -2.60
N THR A 162 -4.75 -6.13 -1.67
CA THR A 162 -5.46 -7.38 -1.95
C THR A 162 -6.97 -7.19 -1.91
N THR A 163 -7.65 -7.78 -2.88
CA THR A 163 -9.11 -7.78 -2.99
C THR A 163 -9.65 -9.19 -3.08
N TYR A 164 -10.84 -9.41 -2.54
CA TYR A 164 -11.60 -10.65 -2.58
C TYR A 164 -13.09 -10.31 -2.67
N ASN A 165 -13.85 -10.99 -3.53
CA ASN A 165 -15.28 -10.74 -3.74
C ASN A 165 -15.65 -9.25 -3.88
N ARG A 166 -14.86 -8.50 -4.68
CA ARG A 166 -15.03 -7.06 -4.97
C ARG A 166 -14.76 -6.10 -3.80
N GLY A 167 -14.39 -6.60 -2.62
CA GLY A 167 -13.93 -5.78 -1.48
C GLY A 167 -12.44 -5.92 -1.22
N LEU A 168 -11.89 -5.04 -0.38
CA LEU A 168 -10.54 -5.20 0.17
C LEU A 168 -10.50 -6.44 1.10
N TYR A 169 -9.42 -7.20 1.03
CA TYR A 169 -9.30 -8.47 1.76
C TYR A 169 -8.84 -8.28 3.20
N PHE A 170 -7.95 -7.31 3.43
CA PHE A 170 -7.48 -6.90 4.75
C PHE A 170 -8.16 -5.60 5.18
N ALA A 171 -7.59 -4.94 6.19
CA ALA A 171 -8.05 -3.67 6.73
C ALA A 171 -8.42 -2.65 5.65
N HIS A 172 -9.56 -2.00 5.86
CA HIS A 172 -10.05 -0.91 5.03
C HIS A 172 -10.85 0.08 5.87
N SER A 173 -11.12 1.27 5.32
CA SER A 173 -12.11 2.17 5.90
C SER A 173 -13.50 1.66 5.64
N THR A 174 -14.36 1.76 6.65
CA THR A 174 -15.82 1.69 6.51
C THR A 174 -16.34 2.89 5.72
#